data_AF-A0A559MF12-F1
#
_entry.id   AF-A0A559MF12-F1
#
_cell.length_a   1.000
_cell.length_b   1.000
_cell.length_c   1.000
_cell.angle_alpha   90.00
_cell.angle_beta   90.00
_cell.angle_gamma   90.00
#
_symmetry.space_group_name_H-M   'P 1'
#
loop_
_entity.id
_entity.type
_entity.pdbx_description
1 polymer ?
#
loop_
_entity_poly.entity_id
_entity_poly.type
_entity_poly.pdbx_seq_one_letter_code
_entity_poly.pdbx_strand_id
1 'polypeptide(L)'
;MTSHDILPEMLATISQAKLKEVLSQRTKFEGELQQLLNAVNNERDQRLKVKMLLDRIESVPSMSKIAKTPRLRLDDIRHFVEQAESDPSVSISLMKQWQATLERELRTQSERYKYSELYCRLTNEWVSVSKKGSIDPSNPVALIDLTRQEKRDERVEWEKYVFTPLNTNTVAIEDYLKELFAETGSNQDIQAAYHALRVSTQEFETQLHNNKHFSQSDLKWIIGGLLRSDLLTEQKQKQLKELYNDKDLLLALEEHLKFRMLNLDNWDWSSAKEGILINQRRGLSGRYRFFHDESLFDAIMLRYIGVKWSVFFQSAMTKFRASPGVWKSSSVAMPKEDELRREHFLGSKTGISLNTTHYQQPTEADDISKPDSVEAHRLEHFKDEIFLEQLTKEEEEIRGAYDGNPEDGDTRKSSIQISQTLLHTIATEVLMKTYLGEDQVVVKTDFKWFGPTLPHSTVFTVLKFLNVSDKWISFFRKVLEVPVKFAEDGPDATVRVRK
;
A
#
# COMPACT_ATOMS: atom_id res chain seq x y z
N MET A 1 -11.04 -35.42 -17.56
CA MET A 1 -12.18 -34.80 -16.85
C MET A 1 -11.59 -33.81 -15.88
N THR A 2 -11.74 -32.54 -16.20
CA THR A 2 -10.85 -31.44 -15.85
C THR A 2 -11.25 -30.76 -14.53
N SER A 3 -10.25 -30.42 -13.73
CA SER A 3 -10.34 -29.68 -12.46
C SER A 3 -11.08 -28.32 -12.52
N HIS A 4 -11.41 -27.84 -13.72
CA HIS A 4 -12.11 -26.57 -13.94
C HIS A 4 -13.60 -26.56 -13.56
N ASP A 5 -14.29 -27.71 -13.52
CA ASP A 5 -15.73 -27.76 -13.18
C ASP A 5 -16.03 -27.91 -11.69
N ILE A 6 -15.05 -28.35 -10.88
CA ILE A 6 -15.24 -28.65 -9.44
C ILE A 6 -15.25 -27.35 -8.62
N LEU A 7 -14.44 -26.36 -9.00
CA LEU A 7 -14.30 -25.06 -8.32
C LEU A 7 -15.61 -24.23 -8.31
N PRO A 8 -16.30 -24.04 -9.45
CA PRO A 8 -17.58 -23.32 -9.49
C PRO A 8 -18.68 -24.02 -8.68
N GLU A 9 -18.66 -25.35 -8.63
CA GLU A 9 -19.64 -26.14 -7.88
C GLU A 9 -19.42 -26.07 -6.36
N MET A 10 -18.16 -26.14 -5.93
CA MET A 10 -17.76 -25.90 -4.54
C MET A 10 -18.08 -24.47 -4.09
N LEU A 11 -17.75 -23.46 -4.91
CA LEU A 11 -18.04 -22.05 -4.59
C LEU A 11 -19.54 -21.79 -4.48
N ALA A 12 -20.37 -22.40 -5.35
CA ALA A 12 -21.82 -22.32 -5.24
C ALA A 12 -22.33 -22.92 -3.92
N THR A 13 -21.81 -24.08 -3.54
CA THR A 13 -22.22 -24.79 -2.32
C THR A 13 -21.83 -24.01 -1.07
N ILE A 14 -20.60 -23.48 -1.02
CA ILE A 14 -20.09 -22.65 0.07
C ILE A 14 -20.91 -21.34 0.17
N SER A 15 -21.17 -20.68 -0.96
CA SER A 15 -21.93 -19.43 -0.99
C SER A 15 -23.39 -19.61 -0.55
N GLN A 16 -24.03 -20.71 -0.95
CA GLN A 16 -25.38 -21.04 -0.49
C GLN A 16 -25.42 -21.39 1.01
N ALA A 17 -24.44 -22.14 1.51
CA ALA A 17 -24.33 -22.43 2.94
C ALA A 17 -24.14 -21.15 3.75
N LYS A 18 -23.25 -20.26 3.30
CA LYS A 18 -22.98 -18.98 3.94
C LYS A 18 -24.18 -18.03 3.90
N LEU A 19 -24.93 -17.99 2.79
CA LEU A 19 -26.18 -17.22 2.72
C LEU A 19 -27.21 -17.69 3.76
N LYS A 20 -27.40 -19.00 3.90
CA LYS A 20 -28.33 -19.56 4.92
C LYS A 20 -27.89 -19.20 6.34
N GLU A 21 -26.60 -19.26 6.61
CA GLU A 21 -26.04 -18.87 7.91
C GLU A 21 -26.25 -17.38 8.21
N VAL A 22 -25.90 -16.50 7.26
CA VAL A 22 -26.07 -15.04 7.41
C VAL A 22 -27.54 -14.66 7.60
N LEU A 23 -28.46 -15.27 6.84
CA LEU A 23 -29.89 -15.05 7.00
C LEU A 23 -30.38 -15.49 8.38
N SER A 24 -29.95 -16.66 8.85
CA SER A 24 -30.30 -17.17 10.19
C SER A 24 -29.77 -16.26 11.31
N GLN A 25 -28.54 -15.75 11.18
CA GLN A 25 -27.99 -14.81 12.14
C GLN A 25 -28.72 -13.46 12.11
N ARG A 26 -29.05 -12.94 10.91
CA ARG A 26 -29.79 -11.69 10.75
C ARG A 26 -31.18 -11.77 11.36
N THR A 27 -31.94 -12.83 11.10
CA THR A 27 -33.32 -12.95 11.64
C THR A 27 -33.33 -13.03 13.15
N LYS A 28 -32.37 -13.76 13.74
CA LYS A 28 -32.17 -13.78 15.20
C LYS A 28 -31.84 -12.38 15.74
N PHE A 29 -30.85 -11.72 15.16
CA PHE A 29 -30.42 -10.39 15.60
C PHE A 29 -31.54 -9.33 15.46
N GLU A 30 -32.22 -9.26 14.32
CA GLU A 30 -33.32 -8.30 14.09
C GLU A 30 -34.52 -8.57 15.01
N GLY A 31 -34.84 -9.84 15.27
CA GLY A 31 -35.88 -10.20 16.23
C GLY A 31 -35.54 -9.75 17.66
N GLU A 32 -34.31 -9.99 18.09
CA GLU A 32 -33.81 -9.56 19.41
C GLU A 32 -33.72 -8.03 19.51
N LEU A 33 -33.31 -7.35 18.44
CA LEU A 33 -33.22 -5.90 18.36
C LEU A 33 -34.60 -5.25 18.49
N GLN A 34 -35.62 -5.77 17.78
CA GLN A 34 -36.98 -5.26 17.88
C GLN A 34 -37.56 -5.44 19.28
N GLN A 35 -37.32 -6.59 19.92
CA GLN A 35 -37.73 -6.81 21.31
C GLN A 35 -37.07 -5.81 22.27
N LEU A 36 -35.76 -5.58 22.10
CA LEU A 36 -35.01 -4.63 22.92
C LEU A 36 -35.49 -3.19 22.74
N LEU A 37 -35.63 -2.71 21.50
CA LEU A 37 -36.08 -1.35 21.21
C LEU A 37 -37.51 -1.11 21.72
N ASN A 38 -38.39 -2.10 21.61
CA ASN A 38 -39.74 -2.01 22.18
C ASN A 38 -39.72 -1.92 23.71
N ALA A 39 -38.87 -2.72 24.37
CA ALA A 39 -38.72 -2.68 25.82
C ALA A 39 -38.15 -1.33 26.30
N VAL A 40 -37.14 -0.79 25.61
CA VAL A 40 -36.51 0.51 25.92
C VAL A 40 -37.48 1.68 25.68
N ASN A 41 -38.32 1.61 24.64
CA ASN A 41 -39.31 2.65 24.36
C ASN A 41 -40.45 2.70 25.39
N ASN A 42 -40.79 1.56 25.99
CA ASN A 42 -41.83 1.46 27.01
C ASN A 42 -41.38 1.94 28.40
N GLU A 43 -40.06 1.98 28.65
CA GLU A 43 -39.49 2.44 29.90
C GLU A 43 -39.55 3.97 30.02
N ARG A 44 -39.75 4.49 31.24
CA ARG A 44 -39.84 5.94 31.49
C ARG A 44 -38.55 6.51 32.08
N ASP A 45 -37.81 5.71 32.85
CA ASP A 45 -36.54 6.13 33.45
C ASP A 45 -35.39 6.05 32.41
N GLN A 46 -34.73 7.18 32.17
CA GLN A 46 -33.61 7.29 31.25
C GLN A 46 -32.42 6.41 31.64
N ARG A 47 -32.21 6.21 32.95
CA ARG A 47 -31.13 5.36 33.47
C ARG A 47 -31.40 3.89 33.18
N LEU A 48 -32.63 3.44 33.43
CA LEU A 48 -33.05 2.07 33.15
C LEU A 48 -33.00 1.75 31.65
N LYS A 49 -33.31 2.73 30.78
CA LYS A 49 -33.12 2.57 29.32
C LYS A 49 -31.69 2.21 28.95
N VAL A 50 -30.71 2.97 29.46
CA VAL A 50 -29.29 2.72 29.15
C VAL A 50 -28.82 1.40 29.77
N LYS A 51 -29.24 1.09 31.00
CA LYS A 51 -28.91 -0.18 31.67
C LYS A 51 -29.47 -1.40 30.92
N MET A 52 -30.72 -1.34 30.46
CA MET A 52 -31.35 -2.38 29.65
C MET A 52 -30.62 -2.61 28.32
N LEU A 53 -30.16 -1.53 27.67
CA LEU A 53 -29.35 -1.63 26.45
C LEU A 53 -28.01 -2.31 26.74
N LEU A 54 -27.29 -1.92 27.80
CA LEU A 54 -26.00 -2.51 28.19
C LEU A 54 -26.13 -4.00 28.52
N ASP A 55 -27.05 -4.36 29.41
CA ASP A 55 -27.23 -5.75 29.86
C ASP A 55 -27.64 -6.67 28.70
N ARG A 56 -28.44 -6.16 27.73
CA ARG A 56 -28.83 -6.94 26.56
C ARG A 56 -27.71 -7.07 25.53
N ILE A 57 -26.90 -6.04 25.34
CA ILE A 57 -25.74 -6.09 24.44
C ILE A 57 -24.70 -7.10 24.92
N GLU A 58 -24.51 -7.23 26.24
CA GLU A 58 -23.56 -8.17 26.85
C GLU A 58 -24.10 -9.61 26.92
N SER A 59 -25.37 -9.78 27.29
CA SER A 59 -25.97 -11.11 27.50
C SER A 59 -26.27 -11.85 26.19
N VAL A 60 -26.52 -11.13 25.10
CA VAL A 60 -26.92 -11.74 23.82
C VAL A 60 -25.68 -12.04 22.97
N PRO A 61 -25.39 -13.32 22.64
CA PRO A 61 -24.21 -13.68 21.86
C PRO A 61 -24.16 -13.01 20.48
N SER A 62 -25.31 -12.77 19.86
CA SER A 62 -25.44 -12.07 18.57
C SER A 62 -24.98 -10.60 18.65
N MET A 63 -25.12 -9.96 19.82
CA MET A 63 -24.79 -8.56 20.08
C MET A 63 -23.43 -8.36 20.78
N SER A 64 -22.88 -9.42 21.39
CA SER A 64 -21.59 -9.41 22.10
C SER A 64 -20.39 -8.90 21.29
N LYS A 65 -20.48 -8.92 19.94
CA LYS A 65 -19.47 -8.34 19.06
C LYS A 65 -19.36 -6.82 19.20
N ILE A 66 -20.43 -6.15 19.64
CA ILE A 66 -20.47 -4.71 19.91
C ILE A 66 -19.60 -4.38 21.13
N ALA A 67 -19.61 -5.23 22.16
CA ALA A 67 -18.79 -5.09 23.37
C ALA A 67 -17.27 -5.12 23.10
N LYS A 68 -16.86 -5.69 21.96
CA LYS A 68 -15.45 -5.73 21.53
C LYS A 68 -15.02 -4.53 20.68
N THR A 69 -15.89 -3.53 20.49
CA THR A 69 -15.59 -2.36 19.67
C THR A 69 -14.71 -1.38 20.46
N PRO A 70 -13.49 -1.02 19.99
CA PRO A 70 -12.56 -0.19 20.75
C PRO A 70 -13.08 1.21 21.12
N ARG A 71 -14.11 1.69 20.38
CA ARG A 71 -14.72 3.01 20.55
C ARG A 71 -15.71 3.08 21.72
N LEU A 72 -16.15 1.95 22.28
CA LEU A 72 -17.05 1.91 23.43
C LEU A 72 -16.50 0.97 24.49
N ARG A 73 -16.11 1.54 25.62
CA ARG A 73 -15.92 0.79 26.85
C ARG A 73 -17.27 0.72 27.56
N LEU A 74 -17.98 -0.39 27.36
CA LEU A 74 -19.29 -0.62 27.99
C LEU A 74 -19.17 -0.59 29.51
N ASP A 75 -18.04 -1.04 30.06
CA ASP A 75 -17.73 -0.97 31.49
C ASP A 75 -17.73 0.46 32.01
N ASP A 76 -17.15 1.42 31.27
CA ASP A 76 -17.13 2.83 31.66
C ASP A 76 -18.56 3.39 31.71
N ILE A 77 -19.38 3.10 30.69
CA ILE A 77 -20.78 3.55 30.64
C ILE A 77 -21.59 2.92 31.79
N ARG A 78 -21.36 1.64 32.10
CA ARG A 78 -22.00 0.93 33.22
C ARG A 78 -21.66 1.61 34.55
N HIS A 79 -20.39 1.88 34.80
CA HIS A 79 -19.95 2.57 36.03
C HIS A 79 -20.56 3.96 36.16
N PHE A 80 -20.65 4.74 35.08
CA PHE A 80 -21.30 6.06 35.14
C PHE A 80 -22.82 5.97 35.35
N VAL A 81 -23.48 4.97 34.78
CA VAL A 81 -24.93 4.74 34.97
C VAL A 81 -25.24 4.29 36.41
N GLU A 82 -24.36 3.52 37.03
CA GLU A 82 -24.43 3.14 38.45
C GLU A 82 -24.10 4.33 39.37
N GLN A 83 -23.12 5.15 39.01
CA GLN A 83 -22.77 6.37 39.76
C GLN A 83 -23.89 7.41 39.73
N ALA A 84 -24.66 7.48 38.63
CA ALA A 84 -25.81 8.37 38.49
C ALA A 84 -26.94 8.14 39.53
N GLU A 85 -26.93 7.02 40.26
CA GLU A 85 -27.87 6.79 41.36
C GLU A 85 -27.63 7.72 42.55
N SER A 86 -26.38 8.11 42.77
CA SER A 86 -25.94 8.89 43.95
C SER A 86 -25.30 10.22 43.59
N ASP A 87 -24.87 10.41 42.34
CA ASP A 87 -24.14 11.58 41.89
C ASP A 87 -24.95 12.43 40.88
N PRO A 88 -25.36 13.66 41.23
CA PRO A 88 -26.09 14.55 40.34
C PRO A 88 -25.23 15.14 39.20
N SER A 89 -23.91 14.90 39.18
CA SER A 89 -23.02 15.31 38.08
C SER A 89 -23.31 14.54 36.77
N VAL A 90 -23.92 13.36 36.85
CA VAL A 90 -24.33 12.58 35.67
C VAL A 90 -25.68 13.06 35.16
N SER A 91 -25.63 14.04 34.25
CA SER A 91 -26.83 14.66 33.69
C SER A 91 -27.67 13.71 32.83
N ILE A 92 -28.99 13.98 32.77
CA ILE A 92 -29.92 13.27 31.86
C ILE A 92 -29.52 13.45 30.40
N SER A 93 -28.94 14.59 30.02
CA SER A 93 -28.39 14.84 28.69
C SER A 93 -27.28 13.86 28.32
N LEU A 94 -26.38 13.55 29.25
CA LEU A 94 -25.28 12.60 29.05
C LEU A 94 -25.82 11.17 28.89
N MET A 95 -26.80 10.78 29.70
CA MET A 95 -27.47 9.47 29.56
C MET A 95 -28.22 9.33 28.23
N LYS A 96 -28.84 10.39 27.71
CA LYS A 96 -29.45 10.41 26.38
C LYS A 96 -28.42 10.26 25.27
N GLN A 97 -27.25 10.86 25.43
CA GLN A 97 -26.14 10.73 24.49
C GLN A 97 -25.60 9.29 24.46
N TRP A 98 -25.46 8.64 25.62
CA TRP A 98 -25.08 7.22 25.68
C TRP A 98 -26.14 6.30 25.08
N GLN A 99 -27.42 6.53 25.36
CA GLN A 99 -28.52 5.81 24.69
C GLN A 99 -28.39 5.93 23.16
N ALA A 100 -28.26 7.14 22.64
CA ALA A 100 -28.12 7.38 21.21
C ALA A 100 -26.89 6.70 20.62
N THR A 101 -25.78 6.65 21.37
CA THR A 101 -24.55 5.99 20.95
C THR A 101 -24.75 4.46 20.87
N LEU A 102 -25.33 3.84 21.89
CA LEU A 102 -25.63 2.41 21.91
C LEU A 102 -26.61 2.00 20.80
N GLU A 103 -27.68 2.78 20.60
CA GLU A 103 -28.63 2.57 19.51
C GLU A 103 -27.99 2.71 18.13
N ARG A 104 -27.06 3.67 17.96
CA ARG A 104 -26.30 3.82 16.71
C ARG A 104 -25.46 2.60 16.43
N GLU A 105 -24.77 2.04 17.42
CA GLU A 105 -23.98 0.82 17.22
C GLU A 105 -24.83 -0.40 16.87
N LEU A 106 -26.00 -0.54 17.51
CA LEU A 106 -26.97 -1.58 17.15
C LEU A 106 -27.45 -1.43 15.70
N ARG A 107 -27.72 -0.20 15.25
CA ARG A 107 -28.06 0.09 13.84
C ARG A 107 -26.91 -0.27 12.90
N THR A 108 -25.67 0.08 13.25
CA THR A 108 -24.48 -0.27 12.45
C THR A 108 -24.34 -1.79 12.30
N GLN A 109 -24.61 -2.58 13.34
CA GLN A 109 -24.60 -4.04 13.21
C GLN A 109 -25.75 -4.58 12.33
N SER A 110 -26.96 -4.01 12.45
CA SER A 110 -28.08 -4.34 11.53
C SER A 110 -27.69 -4.08 10.07
N GLU A 111 -27.06 -2.93 9.79
CA GLU A 111 -26.59 -2.60 8.46
C GLU A 111 -25.50 -3.57 7.96
N ARG A 112 -24.56 -3.97 8.80
CA ARG A 112 -23.54 -4.98 8.45
C ARG A 112 -24.16 -6.30 8.01
N TYR A 113 -25.21 -6.76 8.69
CA TYR A 113 -25.93 -7.97 8.29
C TYR A 113 -26.65 -7.77 6.95
N LYS A 114 -27.27 -6.60 6.71
CA LYS A 114 -27.91 -6.27 5.42
C LYS A 114 -26.90 -6.27 4.27
N TYR A 115 -25.73 -5.66 4.45
CA TYR A 115 -24.68 -5.67 3.43
C TYR A 115 -24.12 -7.07 3.17
N SER A 116 -23.93 -7.87 4.23
CA SER A 116 -23.45 -9.25 4.10
C SER A 116 -24.45 -10.11 3.30
N GLU A 117 -25.75 -9.95 3.54
CA GLU A 117 -26.79 -10.62 2.76
C GLU A 117 -26.79 -10.20 1.29
N LEU A 118 -26.72 -8.88 1.02
CA LEU A 118 -26.65 -8.36 -0.34
C LEU A 118 -25.44 -8.95 -1.09
N TYR A 119 -24.28 -8.96 -0.45
CA TYR A 119 -23.06 -9.54 -1.01
C TYR A 119 -23.22 -11.03 -1.34
N CYS A 120 -23.76 -11.83 -0.42
CA CYS A 120 -24.02 -13.25 -0.65
C CYS A 120 -25.04 -13.49 -1.77
N ARG A 121 -26.07 -12.65 -1.90
CA ARG A 121 -27.04 -12.72 -3.01
C ARG A 121 -26.40 -12.42 -4.36
N LEU A 122 -25.66 -11.31 -4.46
CA LEU A 122 -24.95 -10.93 -5.68
C LEU A 122 -23.94 -11.99 -6.11
N THR A 123 -23.22 -12.58 -5.14
CA THR A 123 -22.27 -13.67 -5.40
C THR A 123 -23.00 -14.90 -5.95
N ASN A 124 -24.14 -15.27 -5.36
CA ASN A 124 -24.96 -16.38 -5.87
C ASN A 124 -25.55 -16.11 -7.25
N GLU A 125 -26.01 -14.89 -7.52
CA GLU A 125 -26.48 -14.47 -8.84
C GLU A 125 -25.35 -14.60 -9.87
N TRP A 126 -24.16 -14.09 -9.55
CA TRP A 126 -22.98 -14.22 -10.41
C TRP A 126 -22.61 -15.68 -10.70
N VAL A 127 -22.56 -16.54 -9.67
CA VAL A 127 -22.28 -17.97 -9.83
C VAL A 127 -23.39 -18.68 -10.65
N SER A 128 -24.65 -18.28 -10.47
CA SER A 128 -25.78 -18.83 -11.23
C SER A 128 -25.72 -18.45 -12.72
N VAL A 129 -25.27 -17.24 -13.04
CA VAL A 129 -25.01 -16.78 -14.41
C VAL A 129 -23.87 -17.57 -15.02
N SER A 130 -22.80 -17.85 -14.26
CA SER A 130 -21.70 -18.70 -14.77
C SER A 130 -22.07 -20.17 -14.98
N LYS A 131 -23.01 -20.72 -14.19
CA LYS A 131 -23.49 -22.11 -14.33
C LYS A 131 -24.48 -22.29 -15.48
N LYS A 132 -25.24 -21.27 -15.86
CA LYS A 132 -26.11 -21.28 -17.04
C LYS A 132 -25.32 -21.13 -18.34
N GLY A 133 -24.36 -22.02 -18.57
CA GLY A 133 -23.69 -22.22 -19.85
C GLY A 133 -24.61 -22.75 -20.97
N SER A 134 -25.92 -22.58 -20.86
CA SER A 134 -26.87 -22.72 -21.97
C SER A 134 -27.21 -21.32 -22.47
N ILE A 135 -26.42 -20.86 -23.45
CA ILE A 135 -26.59 -19.59 -24.13
C ILE A 135 -27.86 -19.67 -24.98
N ASP A 136 -28.93 -19.02 -24.53
CA ASP A 136 -30.01 -18.52 -25.40
C ASP A 136 -29.55 -17.16 -25.96
N PRO A 137 -29.44 -16.97 -27.30
CA PRO A 137 -28.72 -15.87 -27.93
C PRO A 137 -29.48 -14.55 -27.94
N SER A 138 -30.06 -14.12 -26.81
CA SER A 138 -30.87 -12.90 -26.75
C SER A 138 -30.39 -11.79 -25.79
N ASN A 139 -29.47 -12.01 -24.84
CA ASN A 139 -28.62 -10.93 -24.25
C ASN A 139 -27.61 -11.34 -23.13
N PRO A 140 -26.50 -12.04 -23.46
CA PRO A 140 -25.23 -11.97 -22.70
C PRO A 140 -24.13 -11.21 -23.47
N VAL A 141 -24.43 -10.84 -24.72
CA VAL A 141 -23.57 -10.12 -25.65
C VAL A 141 -23.20 -8.75 -25.09
N ALA A 142 -24.13 -8.04 -24.45
CA ALA A 142 -23.90 -6.71 -23.92
C ALA A 142 -22.78 -6.65 -22.86
N LEU A 143 -22.69 -7.59 -21.91
CA LEU A 143 -21.65 -7.52 -20.85
C LEU A 143 -20.26 -7.93 -21.38
N ILE A 144 -20.21 -8.92 -22.28
CA ILE A 144 -18.97 -9.36 -22.94
C ILE A 144 -18.50 -8.29 -23.93
N ASP A 145 -19.42 -7.63 -24.63
CA ASP A 145 -19.09 -6.55 -25.56
C ASP A 145 -18.72 -5.27 -24.81
N LEU A 146 -19.38 -4.95 -23.69
CA LEU A 146 -18.97 -3.85 -22.82
C LEU A 146 -17.57 -4.08 -22.25
N THR A 147 -17.27 -5.28 -21.73
CA THR A 147 -15.90 -5.58 -21.24
C THR A 147 -14.87 -5.59 -22.37
N ARG A 148 -15.23 -6.01 -23.58
CA ARG A 148 -14.36 -5.89 -24.77
C ARG A 148 -14.20 -4.45 -25.22
N GLN A 149 -15.23 -3.62 -25.10
CA GLN A 149 -15.21 -2.21 -25.45
C GLN A 149 -14.41 -1.41 -24.43
N GLU A 150 -14.66 -1.57 -23.13
CA GLU A 150 -13.85 -1.02 -22.04
C GLU A 150 -12.37 -1.38 -22.21
N LYS A 151 -12.07 -2.64 -22.52
CA LYS A 151 -10.71 -3.12 -22.79
C LYS A 151 -10.08 -2.40 -23.99
N ARG A 152 -10.82 -2.22 -25.08
CA ARG A 152 -10.35 -1.49 -26.27
C ARG A 152 -10.15 0.00 -25.98
N ASP A 153 -11.05 0.61 -25.22
CA ASP A 153 -11.00 2.03 -24.88
C ASP A 153 -9.81 2.33 -23.95
N GLU A 154 -9.59 1.51 -22.92
CA GLU A 154 -8.41 1.61 -22.05
C GLU A 154 -7.11 1.38 -22.83
N ARG A 155 -7.12 0.45 -23.80
CA ARG A 155 -5.99 0.25 -24.71
C ARG A 155 -5.72 1.49 -25.55
N VAL A 156 -6.73 2.09 -26.18
CA VAL A 156 -6.57 3.28 -27.03
C VAL A 156 -6.03 4.46 -26.22
N GLU A 157 -6.54 4.68 -24.99
CA GLU A 157 -5.98 5.70 -24.09
C GLU A 157 -4.52 5.40 -23.75
N TRP A 158 -4.20 4.17 -23.39
CA TRP A 158 -2.84 3.76 -23.06
C TRP A 158 -1.88 3.94 -24.24
N GLU A 159 -2.28 3.51 -25.44
CA GLU A 159 -1.48 3.66 -26.67
C GLU A 159 -1.18 5.13 -26.97
N LYS A 160 -2.15 6.03 -26.71
CA LYS A 160 -1.95 7.48 -26.91
C LYS A 160 -0.83 8.00 -26.02
N TYR A 161 -0.78 7.61 -24.75
CA TYR A 161 0.28 8.04 -23.83
C TYR A 161 1.62 7.41 -24.14
N VAL A 162 1.64 6.11 -24.44
CA VAL A 162 2.88 5.33 -24.50
C VAL A 162 3.63 5.47 -25.84
N PHE A 163 2.92 5.73 -26.94
CA PHE A 163 3.54 5.83 -28.27
C PHE A 163 3.71 7.26 -28.77
N THR A 164 3.15 8.24 -28.06
CA THR A 164 3.27 9.66 -28.43
C THR A 164 4.30 10.32 -27.52
N PRO A 165 5.47 10.73 -28.03
CA PRO A 165 6.46 11.39 -27.20
C PRO A 165 5.91 12.72 -26.68
N LEU A 166 5.91 12.89 -25.36
CA LEU A 166 5.65 14.19 -24.73
C LEU A 166 6.99 14.89 -24.52
N ASN A 167 7.36 15.79 -25.42
CA ASN A 167 8.61 16.54 -25.28
C ASN A 167 8.44 17.63 -24.23
N THR A 168 9.11 17.46 -23.08
CA THR A 168 9.16 18.49 -22.04
C THR A 168 10.36 19.41 -22.24
N ASN A 169 10.25 20.63 -21.69
CA ASN A 169 11.36 21.58 -21.71
C ASN A 169 12.41 21.16 -20.67
N THR A 170 13.43 20.44 -21.12
CA THR A 170 14.51 19.93 -20.26
C THR A 170 15.26 21.05 -19.54
N VAL A 171 15.44 22.20 -20.19
CA VAL A 171 16.14 23.36 -19.59
C VAL A 171 15.33 23.91 -18.42
N ALA A 172 14.03 24.12 -18.60
CA ALA A 172 13.17 24.61 -17.53
C ALA A 172 13.10 23.63 -16.33
N ILE A 173 13.13 22.32 -16.60
CA ILE A 173 13.19 21.30 -15.54
C ILE A 173 14.53 21.36 -14.79
N GLU A 174 15.64 21.46 -15.51
CA GLU A 174 16.96 21.61 -14.88
C GLU A 174 17.03 22.88 -14.05
N ASP A 175 16.51 23.99 -14.54
CA ASP A 175 16.52 25.27 -13.83
C ASP A 175 15.63 25.22 -12.58
N TYR A 176 14.47 24.57 -12.66
CA TYR A 176 13.64 24.31 -11.47
C TYR A 176 14.35 23.43 -10.42
N LEU A 177 15.05 22.38 -10.86
CA LEU A 177 15.82 21.52 -9.95
C LEU A 177 17.03 22.27 -9.37
N LYS A 178 17.70 23.11 -10.15
CA LYS A 178 18.75 24.00 -9.65
C LYS A 178 18.18 24.98 -8.65
N GLU A 179 17.00 25.57 -8.89
CA GLU A 179 16.35 26.41 -7.90
C GLU A 179 16.21 25.65 -6.58
N LEU A 180 15.57 24.48 -6.59
CA LEU A 180 15.32 23.68 -5.38
C LEU A 180 16.57 23.20 -4.63
N PHE A 181 17.61 22.75 -5.34
CA PHE A 181 18.77 22.07 -4.74
C PHE A 181 20.05 22.91 -4.73
N ALA A 182 20.16 23.94 -5.58
CA ALA A 182 21.39 24.70 -5.79
C ALA A 182 21.25 26.22 -5.59
N GLU A 183 20.12 26.85 -5.92
CA GLU A 183 19.97 28.31 -5.97
C GLU A 183 18.99 28.90 -4.95
N THR A 184 18.21 28.08 -4.22
CA THR A 184 17.33 28.60 -3.15
C THR A 184 18.16 29.15 -1.98
N GLY A 185 18.54 30.42 -2.08
CA GLY A 185 18.91 31.34 -1.00
C GLY A 185 19.79 30.77 0.12
N SER A 186 21.11 30.87 -0.05
CA SER A 186 22.11 30.91 1.04
C SER A 186 22.27 29.69 1.97
N ASN A 187 21.54 28.59 1.77
CA ASN A 187 21.68 27.43 2.65
C ASN A 187 22.81 26.51 2.17
N GLN A 188 24.04 26.80 2.62
CA GLN A 188 25.26 26.03 2.31
C GLN A 188 25.08 24.53 2.59
N ASP A 189 24.23 24.19 3.56
CA ASP A 189 23.91 22.80 3.93
C ASP A 189 23.24 22.02 2.79
N ILE A 190 22.29 22.62 2.07
CA ILE A 190 21.60 21.96 0.95
C ILE A 190 22.57 21.71 -0.20
N GLN A 191 23.40 22.71 -0.53
CA GLN A 191 24.40 22.59 -1.57
C GLN A 191 25.45 21.52 -1.23
N ALA A 192 25.92 21.48 0.02
CA ALA A 192 26.85 20.46 0.49
C ALA A 192 26.24 19.06 0.43
N ALA A 193 25.00 18.89 0.91
CA ALA A 193 24.28 17.62 0.85
C ALA A 193 24.01 17.18 -0.60
N TYR A 194 23.66 18.10 -1.49
CA TYR A 194 23.46 17.82 -2.91
C TYR A 194 24.76 17.43 -3.62
N HIS A 195 25.86 18.12 -3.32
CA HIS A 195 27.18 17.74 -3.83
C HIS A 195 27.57 16.33 -3.35
N ALA A 196 27.37 16.03 -2.07
CA ALA A 196 27.62 14.70 -1.51
C ALA A 196 26.76 13.62 -2.20
N LEU A 197 25.49 13.91 -2.49
CA LEU A 197 24.61 13.03 -3.26
C LEU A 197 25.19 12.74 -4.65
N ARG A 198 25.62 13.77 -5.39
CA ARG A 198 26.22 13.61 -6.72
C ARG A 198 27.52 12.81 -6.73
N VAL A 199 28.37 13.02 -5.72
CA VAL A 199 29.61 12.23 -5.54
C VAL A 199 29.26 10.77 -5.25
N SER A 200 28.30 10.53 -4.35
CA SER A 200 27.86 9.16 -4.03
C SER A 200 27.30 8.41 -5.25
N THR A 201 26.64 9.10 -6.19
CA THR A 201 26.19 8.51 -7.46
C THR A 201 27.37 8.03 -8.32
N GLN A 202 28.42 8.84 -8.45
CA GLN A 202 29.62 8.47 -9.22
C GLN A 202 30.38 7.32 -8.57
N GLU A 203 30.51 7.35 -7.24
CA GLU A 203 31.11 6.26 -6.47
C GLU A 203 30.32 4.97 -6.65
N PHE A 204 28.99 5.03 -6.59
CA PHE A 204 28.12 3.89 -6.82
C PHE A 204 28.27 3.33 -8.23
N GLU A 205 28.30 4.16 -9.28
CA GLU A 205 28.52 3.68 -10.64
C GLU A 205 29.88 2.99 -10.80
N THR A 206 30.92 3.54 -10.17
CA THR A 206 32.27 2.96 -10.18
C THR A 206 32.29 1.62 -9.44
N GLN A 207 31.63 1.53 -8.28
CA GLN A 207 31.47 0.28 -7.54
C GLN A 207 30.68 -0.74 -8.34
N LEU A 208 29.58 -0.32 -8.97
CA LEU A 208 28.76 -1.18 -9.81
C LEU A 208 29.60 -1.71 -10.97
N HIS A 209 30.39 -0.89 -11.66
CA HIS A 209 31.25 -1.37 -12.75
C HIS A 209 32.32 -2.38 -12.29
N ASN A 210 32.89 -2.20 -11.11
CA ASN A 210 34.02 -3.01 -10.61
C ASN A 210 33.58 -4.28 -9.87
N ASN A 211 32.33 -4.34 -9.41
CA ASN A 211 31.85 -5.44 -8.60
C ASN A 211 31.67 -6.73 -9.42
N LYS A 212 31.86 -7.88 -8.75
CA LYS A 212 31.48 -9.17 -9.32
C LYS A 212 29.96 -9.30 -9.27
N HIS A 213 29.33 -9.25 -10.43
CA HIS A 213 27.87 -9.37 -10.56
C HIS A 213 27.40 -10.82 -10.58
N PHE A 214 26.12 -11.02 -10.27
CA PHE A 214 25.39 -12.28 -10.46
C PHE A 214 26.02 -13.47 -9.75
N SER A 215 26.33 -13.34 -8.45
CA SER A 215 26.66 -14.50 -7.63
C SER A 215 25.45 -15.44 -7.47
N GLN A 216 25.67 -16.68 -7.05
CA GLN A 216 24.57 -17.60 -6.75
C GLN A 216 23.61 -17.06 -5.68
N SER A 217 24.09 -16.29 -4.71
CA SER A 217 23.22 -15.59 -3.75
C SER A 217 22.39 -14.51 -4.45
N ASP A 218 22.98 -13.77 -5.40
CA ASP A 218 22.24 -12.77 -6.16
C ASP A 218 21.09 -13.39 -6.95
N LEU A 219 21.36 -14.48 -7.67
CA LEU A 219 20.34 -15.18 -8.46
C LEU A 219 19.19 -15.68 -7.58
N LYS A 220 19.47 -16.13 -6.35
CA LYS A 220 18.42 -16.60 -5.44
C LYS A 220 17.43 -15.51 -5.06
N TRP A 221 17.90 -14.34 -4.64
CA TRP A 221 16.98 -13.26 -4.27
C TRP A 221 16.30 -12.65 -5.50
N ILE A 222 16.98 -12.58 -6.65
CA ILE A 222 16.35 -12.12 -7.91
C ILE A 222 15.21 -13.05 -8.30
N ILE A 223 15.45 -14.37 -8.30
CA ILE A 223 14.45 -15.39 -8.64
C ILE A 223 13.31 -15.40 -7.62
N GLY A 224 13.62 -15.45 -6.32
CA GLY A 224 12.61 -15.43 -5.26
C GLY A 224 11.71 -14.20 -5.36
N GLY A 225 12.31 -13.06 -5.66
CA GLY A 225 11.60 -11.83 -5.92
C GLY A 225 10.72 -11.87 -7.17
N LEU A 226 11.19 -12.44 -8.28
CA LEU A 226 10.41 -12.57 -9.53
C LEU A 226 9.22 -13.53 -9.35
N LEU A 227 9.39 -14.60 -8.58
CA LEU A 227 8.32 -15.55 -8.27
C LEU A 227 7.21 -14.93 -7.42
N ARG A 228 7.55 -13.97 -6.54
CA ARG A 228 6.56 -13.19 -5.79
C ARG A 228 5.90 -12.09 -6.62
N SER A 229 6.51 -11.68 -7.73
CA SER A 229 5.92 -10.68 -8.63
C SER A 229 4.90 -11.30 -9.58
N ASP A 230 3.75 -10.66 -9.75
CA ASP A 230 2.70 -11.05 -10.72
C ASP A 230 3.06 -10.66 -12.17
N LEU A 231 4.35 -10.46 -12.46
CA LEU A 231 4.82 -10.04 -13.79
C LEU A 231 4.94 -11.22 -14.76
N LEU A 232 5.30 -12.40 -14.26
CA LEU A 232 5.55 -13.58 -15.08
C LEU A 232 4.27 -14.38 -15.36
N THR A 233 4.28 -15.12 -16.48
CA THR A 233 3.26 -16.15 -16.77
C THR A 233 3.49 -17.40 -15.94
N GLU A 234 2.45 -18.20 -15.70
CA GLU A 234 2.58 -19.46 -14.93
C GLU A 234 3.61 -20.41 -15.52
N GLN A 235 3.73 -20.45 -16.85
CA GLN A 235 4.73 -21.26 -17.55
C GLN A 235 6.16 -20.80 -17.21
N LYS A 236 6.42 -19.48 -17.29
CA LYS A 236 7.72 -18.89 -16.95
C LYS A 236 8.05 -19.03 -15.47
N GLN A 237 7.05 -18.97 -14.58
CA GLN A 237 7.25 -19.24 -13.15
C GLN A 237 7.68 -20.69 -12.89
N LYS A 238 7.12 -21.67 -13.60
CA LYS A 238 7.54 -23.07 -13.49
C LYS A 238 8.99 -23.26 -13.95
N GLN A 239 9.33 -22.70 -15.11
CA GLN A 239 10.71 -22.71 -15.63
C GLN A 239 11.69 -22.06 -14.65
N LEU A 240 11.31 -20.94 -14.03
CA LEU A 240 12.15 -20.25 -13.06
C LEU A 240 12.34 -21.07 -11.77
N LYS A 241 11.32 -21.82 -11.33
CA LYS A 241 11.42 -22.76 -10.20
C LYS A 241 12.31 -23.96 -10.53
N GLU A 242 12.27 -24.46 -11.76
CA GLU A 242 13.18 -25.52 -12.22
C GLU A 242 14.63 -25.02 -12.26
N LEU A 243 14.86 -23.82 -12.84
CA LEU A 243 16.16 -23.16 -12.84
C LEU A 243 16.70 -22.90 -11.43
N TYR A 244 15.83 -22.58 -10.48
CA TYR A 244 16.23 -22.37 -9.08
C TYR A 244 16.83 -23.62 -8.43
N ASN A 245 16.41 -24.81 -8.84
CA ASN A 245 16.84 -26.08 -8.25
C ASN A 245 18.07 -26.68 -8.96
N ASP A 246 18.35 -26.27 -10.19
CA ASP A 246 19.46 -26.78 -10.99
C ASP A 246 20.71 -25.91 -10.86
N LYS A 247 21.74 -26.43 -10.17
CA LYS A 247 22.98 -25.70 -9.91
C LYS A 247 23.81 -25.44 -11.17
N ASP A 248 23.80 -26.37 -12.13
CA ASP A 248 24.62 -26.26 -13.33
C ASP A 248 24.03 -25.20 -14.27
N LEU A 249 22.70 -25.14 -14.38
CA LEU A 249 22.00 -24.08 -15.12
C LEU A 249 22.16 -22.70 -14.48
N LEU A 250 22.20 -22.60 -13.15
CA LEU A 250 22.48 -21.35 -12.46
C LEU A 250 23.88 -20.82 -12.74
N LEU A 251 24.88 -21.70 -12.81
CA LEU A 251 26.26 -21.31 -13.17
C LEU A 251 26.33 -20.79 -14.62
N ALA A 252 25.69 -21.49 -15.56
CA ALA A 252 25.62 -21.03 -16.95
C ALA A 252 24.89 -19.68 -17.09
N LEU A 253 23.81 -19.50 -16.33
CA LEU A 253 23.05 -18.25 -16.28
C LEU A 253 23.90 -17.10 -15.73
N GLU A 254 24.64 -17.34 -14.64
CA GLU A 254 25.58 -16.40 -14.04
C GLU A 254 26.64 -15.93 -15.05
N GLU A 255 27.28 -16.85 -15.77
CA GLU A 255 28.27 -16.52 -16.79
C GLU A 255 27.66 -15.68 -17.93
N HIS A 256 26.47 -16.04 -18.41
CA HIS A 256 25.77 -15.30 -19.45
C HIS A 256 25.40 -13.87 -19.01
N LEU A 257 24.86 -13.72 -17.81
CA LEU A 257 24.46 -12.42 -17.26
C LEU A 257 25.66 -11.51 -16.99
N LYS A 258 26.77 -12.07 -16.48
CA LYS A 258 28.04 -11.33 -16.33
C LYS A 258 28.54 -10.81 -17.67
N PHE A 259 28.55 -11.66 -18.70
CA PHE A 259 28.97 -11.24 -20.04
C PHE A 259 28.09 -10.10 -20.58
N ARG A 260 26.76 -10.19 -20.38
CA ARG A 260 25.83 -9.12 -20.77
C ARG A 260 26.06 -7.83 -20.01
N MET A 261 26.36 -7.91 -18.71
CA MET A 261 26.63 -6.74 -17.87
C MET A 261 27.92 -6.02 -18.27
N LEU A 262 28.96 -6.76 -18.66
CA LEU A 262 30.19 -6.17 -19.20
C LEU A 262 29.93 -5.43 -20.52
N ASN A 263 29.01 -5.94 -21.34
CA ASN A 263 28.66 -5.40 -22.64
C ASN A 263 27.36 -4.57 -22.63
N LEU A 264 27.10 -3.84 -21.53
CA LEU A 264 25.86 -3.07 -21.35
C LEU A 264 25.63 -2.02 -22.45
N ASP A 265 26.71 -1.46 -23.02
CA ASP A 265 26.64 -0.44 -24.08
C ASP A 265 25.96 -0.99 -25.35
N ASN A 266 26.15 -2.27 -25.64
CA ASN A 266 25.55 -2.98 -26.77
C ASN A 266 24.31 -3.78 -26.40
N TRP A 267 23.80 -3.62 -25.17
CA TRP A 267 22.57 -4.29 -24.76
C TRP A 267 21.39 -3.83 -25.61
N ASP A 268 20.54 -4.78 -26.00
CA ASP A 268 19.26 -4.56 -26.65
C ASP A 268 18.31 -5.68 -26.20
N TRP A 269 17.01 -5.47 -26.34
CA TRP A 269 16.00 -6.45 -25.97
C TRP A 269 16.19 -7.74 -26.76
N SER A 270 16.14 -8.90 -26.08
CA SER A 270 16.34 -10.19 -26.76
C SER A 270 15.33 -10.43 -27.89
N SER A 271 14.13 -9.85 -27.75
CA SER A 271 13.05 -9.89 -28.74
C SER A 271 12.84 -8.55 -29.47
N ALA A 272 13.86 -7.70 -29.60
CA ALA A 272 13.73 -6.37 -30.19
C ALA A 272 13.10 -6.36 -31.59
N LYS A 273 13.48 -7.34 -32.43
CA LYS A 273 12.98 -7.48 -33.81
C LYS A 273 11.54 -8.00 -33.89
N GLU A 274 11.17 -8.90 -32.99
CA GLU A 274 9.86 -9.55 -32.99
C GLU A 274 8.81 -8.76 -32.20
N GLY A 275 9.26 -7.83 -31.35
CA GLY A 275 8.41 -7.07 -30.43
C GLY A 275 8.00 -7.87 -29.21
N ILE A 276 8.10 -7.27 -28.03
CA ILE A 276 7.68 -7.90 -26.78
C ILE A 276 6.16 -7.92 -26.70
N LEU A 277 5.61 -9.10 -26.42
CA LEU A 277 4.17 -9.30 -26.29
C LEU A 277 3.64 -8.58 -25.04
N ILE A 278 2.60 -7.77 -25.23
CA ILE A 278 1.83 -7.16 -24.14
C ILE A 278 0.53 -7.93 -23.95
N ASN A 279 0.32 -8.39 -22.72
CA ASN A 279 -0.91 -9.03 -22.28
C ASN A 279 -1.70 -8.07 -21.39
N GLN A 280 -3.00 -7.93 -21.68
CA GLN A 280 -3.91 -7.15 -20.86
C GLN A 280 -4.60 -8.05 -19.84
N ARG A 281 -4.34 -7.84 -18.55
CA ARG A 281 -5.00 -8.57 -17.46
C ARG A 281 -5.86 -7.61 -16.65
N ARG A 282 -7.06 -8.04 -16.27
CA ARG A 282 -7.94 -7.27 -15.41
C ARG A 282 -7.54 -7.51 -13.95
N GLY A 283 -7.16 -6.45 -13.24
CA GLY A 283 -6.84 -6.54 -11.82
C GLY A 283 -8.09 -6.65 -10.95
N LEU A 284 -7.93 -7.02 -9.67
CA LEU A 284 -9.02 -7.06 -8.67
C LEU A 284 -9.75 -5.71 -8.51
N SER A 285 -9.06 -4.60 -8.80
CA SER A 285 -9.62 -3.24 -8.82
C SER A 285 -10.54 -2.94 -10.01
N GLY A 286 -10.70 -3.88 -10.96
CA GLY A 286 -11.53 -3.71 -12.16
C GLY A 286 -10.84 -3.06 -13.37
N ARG A 287 -9.75 -2.32 -13.17
CA ARG A 287 -8.92 -1.69 -14.23
C ARG A 287 -8.03 -2.70 -14.96
N TYR A 288 -7.78 -2.48 -16.26
CA TYR A 288 -6.82 -3.28 -17.01
C TYR A 288 -5.38 -2.83 -16.75
N ARG A 289 -4.49 -3.81 -16.63
CA ARG A 289 -3.04 -3.61 -16.51
C ARG A 289 -2.35 -4.30 -17.67
N PHE A 290 -1.31 -3.65 -18.18
CA PHE A 290 -0.52 -4.10 -19.32
C PHE A 290 0.74 -4.77 -18.79
N PHE A 291 0.90 -6.06 -19.07
CA PHE A 291 2.04 -6.86 -18.65
C PHE A 291 2.90 -7.20 -19.86
N HIS A 292 4.20 -6.92 -19.75
CA HIS A 292 5.19 -7.31 -20.74
C HIS A 292 5.56 -8.78 -20.55
N ASP A 293 5.47 -9.58 -21.60
CA ASP A 293 5.92 -10.97 -21.60
C ASP A 293 7.38 -11.06 -22.06
N GLU A 294 8.27 -10.48 -21.25
CA GLU A 294 9.71 -10.41 -21.52
C GLU A 294 10.43 -11.76 -21.32
N SER A 295 11.62 -11.91 -21.92
CA SER A 295 12.43 -13.12 -21.72
C SER A 295 12.87 -13.24 -20.25
N LEU A 296 13.03 -14.47 -19.74
CA LEU A 296 13.49 -14.68 -18.36
C LEU A 296 14.85 -14.03 -18.09
N PHE A 297 15.75 -14.05 -19.09
CA PHE A 297 17.08 -13.44 -18.99
C PHE A 297 17.00 -11.92 -18.85
N ASP A 298 16.17 -11.26 -19.67
CA ASP A 298 15.97 -9.82 -19.61
C ASP A 298 15.31 -9.44 -18.27
N ALA A 299 14.30 -10.19 -17.82
CA ALA A 299 13.63 -9.98 -16.54
C ALA A 299 14.60 -10.05 -15.34
N ILE A 300 15.46 -11.08 -15.30
CA ILE A 300 16.45 -11.27 -14.24
C ILE A 300 17.48 -10.13 -14.25
N MET A 301 17.99 -9.76 -15.43
CA MET A 301 18.96 -8.69 -15.58
C MET A 301 18.38 -7.32 -15.18
N LEU A 302 17.18 -6.99 -15.67
CA LEU A 302 16.52 -5.72 -15.38
C LEU A 302 16.13 -5.62 -13.92
N ARG A 303 15.67 -6.71 -13.30
CA ARG A 303 15.42 -6.74 -11.87
C ARG A 303 16.69 -6.48 -11.07
N TYR A 304 17.80 -7.14 -11.42
CA TYR A 304 19.06 -6.94 -10.71
C TYR A 304 19.50 -5.47 -10.76
N ILE A 305 19.55 -4.88 -11.97
CA ILE A 305 19.94 -3.49 -12.16
C ILE A 305 18.97 -2.55 -11.44
N GLY A 306 17.66 -2.76 -11.62
CA GLY A 306 16.60 -1.96 -11.01
C GLY A 306 16.68 -1.96 -9.48
N VAL A 307 16.86 -3.13 -8.85
CA VAL A 307 16.99 -3.25 -7.39
C VAL A 307 18.26 -2.58 -6.90
N LYS A 308 19.42 -2.77 -7.55
CA LYS A 308 20.68 -2.13 -7.15
C LYS A 308 20.57 -0.59 -7.18
N TRP A 309 20.02 -0.03 -8.25
CA TRP A 309 19.78 1.42 -8.35
C TRP A 309 18.74 1.92 -7.34
N SER A 310 17.69 1.13 -7.10
CA SER A 310 16.62 1.44 -6.14
C SER A 310 17.16 1.53 -4.71
N VAL A 311 17.94 0.53 -4.27
CA VAL A 311 18.61 0.49 -2.95
C VAL A 311 19.58 1.66 -2.79
N PHE A 312 20.39 1.93 -3.82
CA PHE A 312 21.30 3.07 -3.80
C PHE A 312 20.54 4.40 -3.63
N PHE A 313 19.57 4.69 -4.49
CA PHE A 313 18.83 5.95 -4.43
C PHE A 313 18.01 6.09 -3.15
N GLN A 314 17.43 4.99 -2.65
CA GLN A 314 16.75 4.97 -1.36
C GLN A 314 17.70 5.45 -0.25
N SER A 315 18.89 4.85 -0.17
CA SER A 315 19.87 5.17 0.87
C SER A 315 20.39 6.60 0.71
N ALA A 316 20.77 6.99 -0.50
CA ALA A 316 21.36 8.29 -0.79
C ALA A 316 20.38 9.43 -0.53
N MET A 317 19.12 9.29 -0.94
CA MET A 317 18.08 10.30 -0.69
C MET A 317 17.65 10.36 0.78
N THR A 318 17.68 9.22 1.49
CA THR A 318 17.45 9.20 2.94
C THR A 318 18.54 9.95 3.69
N LYS A 319 19.82 9.77 3.29
CA LYS A 319 20.95 10.53 3.83
C LYS A 319 20.86 12.02 3.48
N PHE A 320 20.47 12.35 2.26
CA PHE A 320 20.23 13.73 1.84
C PHE A 320 19.18 14.40 2.73
N ARG A 321 18.03 13.74 2.94
CA ARG A 321 16.97 14.24 3.83
C ARG A 321 17.41 14.39 5.28
N ALA A 322 18.21 13.45 5.80
CA ALA A 322 18.68 13.45 7.17
C ALA A 322 19.77 14.50 7.44
N SER A 323 20.32 15.11 6.38
CA SER A 323 21.37 16.11 6.50
C SER A 323 20.81 17.38 7.19
N PRO A 324 21.53 17.96 8.17
CA PRO A 324 21.08 19.18 8.86
C PRO A 324 20.76 20.29 7.87
N GLY A 325 19.72 21.09 8.14
CA GLY A 325 19.37 22.24 7.31
C GLY A 325 18.66 21.92 5.98
N VAL A 326 18.60 20.65 5.55
CA VAL A 326 17.98 20.24 4.28
C VAL A 326 16.47 20.10 4.39
N TRP A 327 15.99 19.26 5.32
CA TRP A 327 14.58 19.00 5.51
C TRP A 327 14.06 19.72 6.75
N LYS A 328 13.42 20.88 6.56
CA LYS A 328 12.81 21.63 7.66
C LYS A 328 11.57 20.89 8.16
N SER A 329 11.45 20.76 9.48
CA SER A 329 10.23 20.23 10.09
C SER A 329 9.08 21.21 9.87
N SER A 330 7.90 20.70 9.51
CA SER A 330 6.67 21.49 9.45
C SER A 330 6.12 21.84 10.82
N SER A 331 6.74 21.34 11.89
CA SER A 331 6.29 21.57 13.25
C SER A 331 6.73 22.90 13.82
N VAL A 332 5.80 23.50 14.55
CA VAL A 332 6.07 24.65 15.40
C VAL A 332 6.90 24.16 16.59
N ALA A 333 8.08 24.74 16.77
CA ALA A 333 8.90 24.46 17.94
C ALA A 333 8.13 24.84 19.20
N MET A 334 8.13 23.96 20.21
CA MET A 334 7.52 24.25 21.50
C MET A 334 8.21 25.49 22.11
N PRO A 335 7.45 26.50 22.57
CA PRO A 335 8.05 27.60 23.30
C PRO A 335 8.81 27.09 24.52
N LYS A 336 9.97 27.69 24.82
CA LYS A 336 10.79 27.29 25.98
C LYS A 336 10.02 27.31 27.29
N GLU A 337 9.07 28.22 27.45
CA GLU A 337 8.21 28.28 28.64
C GLU A 337 7.35 27.02 28.78
N ASP A 338 6.75 26.54 27.69
CA ASP A 338 5.93 25.33 27.69
C ASP A 338 6.78 24.07 27.84
N GLU A 339 8.01 24.07 27.31
CA GLU A 339 8.99 23.01 27.53
C GLU A 339 9.34 22.89 29.02
N LEU A 340 9.71 24.01 29.66
CA LEU A 340 9.98 24.05 31.10
C LEU A 340 8.76 23.68 31.94
N ARG A 341 7.56 24.12 31.55
CA ARG A 341 6.30 23.76 32.21
C ARG A 341 6.04 22.26 32.11
N ARG A 342 6.26 21.68 30.92
CA ARG A 342 6.13 20.24 30.68
C ARG A 342 7.13 19.46 31.53
N GLU A 343 8.40 19.87 31.57
CA GLU A 343 9.43 19.26 32.40
C GLU A 343 9.09 19.34 33.90
N HIS A 344 8.55 20.46 34.35
CA HIS A 344 8.13 20.63 35.74
C HIS A 344 6.98 19.68 36.14
N PHE A 345 5.96 19.52 35.28
CA PHE A 345 4.79 18.68 35.60
C PHE A 345 4.97 17.19 35.27
N LEU A 346 5.77 16.84 34.27
CA LEU A 346 5.95 15.47 33.78
C LEU A 346 7.33 14.88 34.12
N GLY A 347 8.26 15.68 34.64
CA GLY A 347 9.65 15.29 34.86
C GLY A 347 10.52 15.44 33.60
N SER A 348 11.84 15.57 33.78
CA SER A 348 12.79 15.58 32.66
C SER A 348 12.92 14.18 32.06
N LYS A 349 12.82 14.11 30.73
CA LYS A 349 12.98 12.87 29.94
C LYS A 349 14.42 12.39 29.84
N THR A 350 15.39 13.21 30.23
CA THR A 350 16.79 12.78 30.33
C THR A 350 17.02 12.07 31.66
N GLY A 351 16.48 10.86 31.83
CA GLY A 351 16.98 9.79 32.73
C GLY A 351 17.63 10.14 34.08
N ILE A 352 17.28 11.25 34.73
CA ILE A 352 17.77 11.61 36.05
C ILE A 352 16.54 11.91 36.89
N SER A 353 15.93 10.82 37.37
CA SER A 353 15.07 10.87 38.55
C SER A 353 15.94 11.24 39.74
N LEU A 354 16.01 12.54 40.05
CA LEU A 354 16.28 12.96 41.41
C LEU A 354 14.95 12.86 42.15
N ASN A 355 14.82 11.81 42.97
CA ASN A 355 13.80 11.57 44.00
C ASN A 355 12.74 10.49 43.69
N THR A 356 13.18 9.23 43.53
CA THR A 356 12.38 8.10 44.00
C THR A 356 13.27 7.07 44.68
N THR A 357 13.56 7.27 45.97
CA THR A 357 14.01 6.19 46.85
C THR A 357 12.84 5.25 47.10
N HIS A 358 12.56 4.31 46.20
CA HIS A 358 11.93 3.02 46.51
C HIS A 358 12.26 2.03 45.39
N TYR A 359 12.82 0.90 45.80
CA TYR A 359 13.24 -0.22 44.97
C TYR A 359 12.14 -0.69 44.01
N GLN A 360 12.32 -0.47 42.72
CA GLN A 360 11.82 -1.34 41.68
C GLN A 360 12.88 -1.40 40.57
N GLN A 361 13.39 -2.60 40.32
CA GLN A 361 14.30 -2.87 39.22
C GLN A 361 13.61 -2.49 37.90
N PRO A 362 14.32 -1.88 36.94
CA PRO A 362 13.78 -1.67 35.61
C PRO A 362 13.55 -3.04 34.97
N THR A 363 12.29 -3.41 34.79
CA THR A 363 11.90 -4.49 33.89
C THR A 363 12.31 -4.12 32.45
N GLU A 364 12.78 -5.10 31.67
CA GLU A 364 13.36 -4.99 30.32
C GLU A 364 12.43 -4.40 29.22
N ALA A 365 11.41 -3.61 29.55
CA ALA A 365 10.40 -3.12 28.62
C ALA A 365 10.36 -1.58 28.47
N ASP A 366 11.19 -0.82 29.19
CA ASP A 366 11.30 0.63 29.00
C ASP A 366 12.31 0.93 27.89
N ASP A 367 11.83 0.70 26.66
CA ASP A 367 12.47 1.07 25.42
C ASP A 367 12.49 2.61 25.30
N ILE A 368 13.61 3.21 25.73
CA ILE A 368 13.94 4.65 25.68
C ILE A 368 13.89 5.22 24.23
N SER A 369 13.64 4.37 23.22
CA SER A 369 13.60 4.78 21.81
C SER A 369 12.23 5.20 21.28
N LYS A 370 11.14 5.05 22.04
CA LYS A 370 9.80 5.36 21.51
C LYS A 370 9.57 6.86 21.29
N PRO A 371 8.99 7.25 20.14
CA PRO A 371 8.68 8.64 19.85
C PRO A 371 7.76 9.21 20.91
N ASP A 372 8.21 10.30 21.51
CA ASP A 372 7.70 10.74 22.80
C ASP A 372 6.66 11.88 22.67
N SER A 373 6.21 12.09 21.42
CA SER A 373 5.21 13.07 20.99
C SER A 373 4.47 12.59 19.74
N VAL A 374 3.25 13.09 19.53
CA VAL A 374 2.45 12.82 18.31
C VAL A 374 3.24 13.21 17.06
N GLU A 375 3.98 14.31 17.11
CA GLU A 375 4.79 14.74 15.97
C GLU A 375 5.95 13.78 15.68
N ALA A 376 6.61 13.27 16.71
CA ALA A 376 7.68 12.29 16.52
C ALA A 376 7.14 11.00 15.86
N HIS A 377 5.94 10.56 16.24
CA HIS A 377 5.24 9.46 15.56
C HIS A 377 4.92 9.76 14.10
N ARG A 378 4.48 10.99 13.77
CA ARG A 378 4.22 11.39 12.37
C ARG A 378 5.51 11.39 11.55
N LEU A 379 6.59 11.93 12.11
CA LEU A 379 7.88 12.00 11.44
C LEU A 379 8.45 10.61 11.17
N GLU A 380 8.34 9.70 12.15
CA GLU A 380 8.73 8.30 12.02
C GLU A 380 7.88 7.59 10.96
N HIS A 381 6.55 7.70 11.04
CA HIS A 381 5.65 7.10 10.04
C HIS A 381 5.94 7.61 8.63
N PHE A 382 6.14 8.92 8.46
CA PHE A 382 6.53 9.48 7.16
C PHE A 382 7.88 8.94 6.69
N LYS A 383 8.90 8.93 7.55
CA LYS A 383 10.26 8.49 7.21
C LYS A 383 10.29 7.01 6.82
N ASP A 384 9.59 6.16 7.56
CA ASP A 384 9.76 4.71 7.46
C ASP A 384 8.78 4.07 6.49
N GLU A 385 7.56 4.61 6.34
CA GLU A 385 6.50 4.04 5.52
C GLU A 385 6.21 4.82 4.24
N ILE A 386 6.32 6.15 4.24
CA ILE A 386 5.85 7.01 3.13
C ILE A 386 7.02 7.49 2.24
N PHE A 387 8.11 7.93 2.84
CA PHE A 387 9.23 8.52 2.12
C PHE A 387 9.92 7.46 1.25
N LEU A 388 9.96 7.73 -0.05
CA LEU A 388 10.51 6.81 -1.06
C LEU A 388 9.91 5.40 -0.98
N GLU A 389 8.61 5.32 -0.70
CA GLU A 389 7.90 4.05 -0.53
C GLU A 389 8.10 3.10 -1.72
N GLN A 390 8.16 3.61 -2.95
CA GLN A 390 8.34 2.79 -4.15
C GLN A 390 9.74 2.22 -4.31
N LEU A 391 10.75 2.81 -3.66
CA LEU A 391 12.13 2.32 -3.72
C LEU A 391 12.35 1.23 -2.68
N THR A 392 13.18 0.26 -3.04
CA THR A 392 13.59 -0.88 -2.24
C THR A 392 14.66 -0.43 -1.25
N LYS A 393 14.55 -0.81 0.02
CA LYS A 393 15.54 -0.47 1.06
C LYS A 393 16.74 -1.42 1.01
N GLU A 394 16.49 -2.69 0.73
CA GLU A 394 17.51 -3.76 0.74
C GLU A 394 17.29 -4.74 -0.42
N GLU A 395 18.33 -5.43 -0.86
CA GLU A 395 18.27 -6.30 -2.06
C GLU A 395 17.34 -7.50 -1.88
N GLU A 396 17.35 -8.07 -0.68
CA GLU A 396 16.51 -9.20 -0.27
C GLU A 396 15.18 -8.73 0.33
N GLU A 397 14.84 -7.45 0.22
CA GLU A 397 13.56 -6.93 0.69
C GLU A 397 12.41 -7.66 0.01
N ILE A 398 11.50 -8.16 0.83
CA ILE A 398 10.31 -8.83 0.37
C ILE A 398 9.07 -8.09 0.83
N ARG A 399 8.40 -7.48 -0.15
CA ARG A 399 7.17 -6.74 0.05
C ARG A 399 5.99 -7.69 0.12
N GLY A 400 5.14 -7.47 1.12
CA GLY A 400 3.94 -8.26 1.31
C GLY A 400 2.98 -8.19 0.12
N ALA A 401 2.23 -9.28 -0.05
CA ALA A 401 1.36 -9.48 -1.19
C ALA A 401 0.26 -8.40 -1.30
N TYR A 402 -0.23 -8.22 -2.52
CA TYR A 402 -1.27 -7.24 -2.85
C TYR A 402 -2.61 -7.52 -2.19
N ASP A 403 -2.85 -8.71 -1.63
CA ASP A 403 -4.10 -9.03 -0.93
C ASP A 403 -4.13 -8.50 0.52
N GLY A 404 -3.00 -7.96 1.00
CA GLY A 404 -2.87 -7.33 2.32
C GLY A 404 -2.66 -8.32 3.46
N ASN A 405 -2.63 -9.63 3.19
CA ASN A 405 -2.33 -10.64 4.20
C ASN A 405 -0.81 -10.74 4.33
N PRO A 406 -0.23 -10.47 5.51
CA PRO A 406 1.19 -10.68 5.72
C PRO A 406 1.49 -12.18 5.58
N GLU A 407 2.39 -12.51 4.66
CA GLU A 407 2.90 -13.88 4.49
C GLU A 407 4.17 -14.08 5.33
N ASP A 408 4.45 -15.34 5.69
CA ASP A 408 5.67 -15.67 6.42
C ASP A 408 6.91 -15.31 5.58
N GLY A 409 7.81 -14.52 6.17
CA GLY A 409 9.00 -13.99 5.50
C GLY A 409 8.82 -12.65 4.77
N ASP A 410 7.70 -11.95 4.92
CA ASP A 410 7.59 -10.56 4.46
C ASP A 410 8.46 -9.63 5.33
N THR A 411 9.40 -8.91 4.72
CA THR A 411 10.27 -7.95 5.42
C THR A 411 9.77 -6.52 5.33
N ARG A 412 8.77 -6.25 4.48
CA ARG A 412 8.13 -4.94 4.33
C ARG A 412 6.62 -5.04 4.12
N LYS A 413 5.90 -4.08 4.71
CA LYS A 413 4.44 -3.92 4.56
C LYS A 413 4.04 -3.84 3.08
N SER A 414 2.87 -4.40 2.77
CA SER A 414 2.27 -4.25 1.45
C SER A 414 1.73 -2.84 1.22
N SER A 415 1.51 -2.47 -0.04
CA SER A 415 0.94 -1.15 -0.40
C SER A 415 -0.44 -0.90 0.22
N ILE A 416 -1.25 -1.96 0.38
CA ILE A 416 -2.55 -1.89 1.06
C ILE A 416 -2.37 -1.62 2.54
N GLN A 417 -1.44 -2.32 3.22
CA GLN A 417 -1.17 -2.12 4.63
C GLN A 417 -0.65 -0.70 4.92
N ILE A 418 0.22 -0.16 4.06
CA ILE A 418 0.69 1.23 4.15
C ILE A 418 -0.47 2.20 3.97
N SER A 419 -1.32 1.98 2.97
CA SER A 419 -2.53 2.80 2.73
C SER A 419 -3.51 2.75 3.91
N GLN A 420 -3.70 1.56 4.51
CA GLN A 420 -4.53 1.39 5.71
C GLN A 420 -3.93 2.14 6.91
N THR A 421 -2.62 2.01 7.12
CA THR A 421 -1.92 2.71 8.21
C THR A 421 -2.07 4.23 8.04
N LEU A 422 -1.90 4.75 6.82
CA LEU A 422 -2.11 6.16 6.51
C LEU A 422 -3.56 6.62 6.79
N LEU A 423 -4.57 5.83 6.39
CA LEU A 423 -5.97 6.13 6.66
C LEU A 423 -6.29 6.14 8.17
N HIS A 424 -5.71 5.21 8.93
CA HIS A 424 -5.84 5.19 10.38
C HIS A 424 -5.18 6.40 11.04
N THR A 425 -4.00 6.80 10.56
CA THR A 425 -3.32 8.02 11.01
C THR A 425 -4.19 9.25 10.74
N ILE A 426 -4.69 9.41 9.50
CA ILE A 426 -5.58 10.53 9.14
C ILE A 426 -6.86 10.52 9.99
N ALA A 427 -7.49 9.37 10.20
CA ALA A 427 -8.70 9.29 11.03
C ALA A 427 -8.43 9.70 12.48
N THR A 428 -7.29 9.30 13.04
CA THR A 428 -6.86 9.69 14.39
C THR A 428 -6.64 11.20 14.47
N GLU A 429 -6.00 11.78 13.47
CA GLU A 429 -5.77 13.23 13.38
C GLU A 429 -7.07 14.01 13.31
N VAL A 430 -8.00 13.59 12.46
CA VAL A 430 -9.32 14.23 12.31
C VAL A 430 -10.07 14.19 13.63
N LEU A 431 -10.07 13.04 14.32
CA LEU A 431 -10.70 12.93 15.64
C LEU A 431 -10.05 13.87 16.64
N MET A 432 -8.71 13.86 16.75
CA MET A 432 -7.98 14.70 17.69
C MET A 432 -8.25 16.19 17.45
N LYS A 433 -8.13 16.66 16.20
CA LYS A 433 -8.39 18.06 15.83
C LYS A 433 -9.84 18.47 16.08
N THR A 434 -10.79 17.60 15.76
CA THR A 434 -12.22 17.83 16.05
C THR A 434 -12.47 18.01 17.55
N TYR A 435 -11.86 17.18 18.40
CA TYR A 435 -12.00 17.32 19.86
C TYR A 435 -11.32 18.57 20.42
N LEU A 436 -10.25 19.05 19.77
CA LEU A 436 -9.57 20.29 20.13
C LEU A 436 -10.28 21.55 19.57
N GLY A 437 -11.37 21.38 18.82
CA GLY A 437 -12.08 22.49 18.19
C GLY A 437 -11.30 23.14 17.03
N GLU A 438 -10.37 22.40 16.44
CA GLU A 438 -9.55 22.85 15.31
C GLU A 438 -10.06 22.24 13.99
N ASP A 439 -10.03 23.05 12.93
CA ASP A 439 -10.37 22.60 11.58
C ASP A 439 -9.19 21.85 10.93
N GLN A 440 -9.51 20.82 10.15
CA GLN A 440 -8.52 20.08 9.36
C GLN A 440 -9.03 19.83 7.94
N VAL A 441 -8.14 20.00 6.96
CA VAL A 441 -8.40 19.71 5.54
C VAL A 441 -7.53 18.55 5.09
N VAL A 442 -8.15 17.53 4.50
CA VAL A 442 -7.47 16.39 3.89
C VAL A 442 -7.62 16.49 2.37
N VAL A 443 -6.50 16.61 1.66
CA VAL A 443 -6.48 16.67 0.19
C VAL A 443 -5.97 15.34 -0.35
N LYS A 444 -6.71 14.75 -1.29
CA LYS A 444 -6.27 13.58 -2.06
C LYS A 444 -6.13 13.99 -3.52
N THR A 445 -4.95 13.77 -4.07
CA THR A 445 -4.67 13.89 -5.51
C THR A 445 -4.42 12.51 -6.10
N ASP A 446 -5.05 12.20 -7.22
CA ASP A 446 -4.82 10.97 -7.98
C ASP A 446 -4.28 11.34 -9.37
N PHE A 447 -3.20 10.68 -9.80
CA PHE A 447 -2.61 10.87 -11.11
C PHE A 447 -3.10 9.77 -12.05
N LYS A 448 -3.97 10.15 -13.00
CA LYS A 448 -4.47 9.21 -14.01
C LYS A 448 -3.31 8.71 -14.85
N TRP A 449 -3.15 7.37 -14.94
CA TRP A 449 -2.11 6.71 -15.74
C TRP A 449 -0.67 7.17 -15.42
N PHE A 450 -0.34 7.42 -14.14
CA PHE A 450 0.96 7.96 -13.71
C PHE A 450 2.16 7.38 -14.48
N GLY A 451 2.38 6.06 -14.43
CA GLY A 451 3.51 5.41 -15.11
C GLY A 451 3.60 5.70 -16.62
N PRO A 452 2.57 5.37 -17.42
CA PRO A 452 2.53 5.69 -18.85
C PRO A 452 2.62 7.17 -19.20
N THR A 453 2.21 8.08 -18.30
CA THR A 453 2.22 9.53 -18.57
C THR A 453 3.56 10.21 -18.30
N LEU A 454 4.53 9.52 -17.70
CA LEU A 454 5.84 10.10 -17.39
C LEU A 454 6.66 10.29 -18.66
N PRO A 455 7.01 11.54 -19.04
CA PRO A 455 7.82 11.79 -20.23
C PRO A 455 9.24 11.26 -20.03
N HIS A 456 9.74 10.49 -21.01
CA HIS A 456 11.11 9.99 -20.98
C HIS A 456 12.15 11.12 -20.88
N SER A 457 11.89 12.25 -21.55
CA SER A 457 12.69 13.48 -21.47
C SER A 457 12.87 13.95 -20.02
N THR A 458 11.78 14.05 -19.26
CA THR A 458 11.81 14.41 -17.83
C THR A 458 12.60 13.40 -17.00
N VAL A 459 12.39 12.09 -17.20
CA VAL A 459 13.12 11.04 -16.47
C VAL A 459 14.63 11.16 -16.67
N PHE A 460 15.09 11.29 -17.92
CA PHE A 460 16.51 11.41 -18.21
C PHE A 460 17.12 12.71 -17.69
N THR A 461 16.37 13.83 -17.76
CA THR A 461 16.82 15.10 -17.18
C THR A 461 17.03 14.99 -15.66
N VAL A 462 16.10 14.34 -14.94
CA VAL A 462 16.24 14.12 -13.49
C VAL A 462 17.43 13.20 -13.19
N LEU A 463 17.59 12.09 -13.90
CA LEU A 463 18.73 11.18 -13.70
C LEU A 463 20.08 11.89 -13.96
N LYS A 464 20.15 12.69 -15.02
CA LYS A 464 21.33 13.51 -15.33
C LYS A 464 21.61 14.53 -14.23
N PHE A 465 20.57 15.17 -13.69
CA PHE A 465 20.68 16.10 -12.56
C PHE A 465 21.22 15.40 -11.29
N LEU A 466 20.90 14.13 -11.09
CA LEU A 466 21.43 13.28 -10.00
C LEU A 466 22.82 12.70 -10.28
N ASN A 467 23.47 13.15 -11.36
CA ASN A 467 24.81 12.75 -11.78
C ASN A 467 24.94 11.32 -12.30
N VAL A 468 23.86 10.74 -12.81
CA VAL A 468 23.92 9.45 -13.52
C VAL A 468 24.63 9.66 -14.86
N SER A 469 25.59 8.81 -15.20
CA SER A 469 26.38 8.95 -16.43
C SER A 469 25.58 8.69 -17.69
N ASP A 470 26.04 9.26 -18.80
CA ASP A 470 25.42 9.10 -20.11
C ASP A 470 25.35 7.63 -20.57
N LYS A 471 26.29 6.80 -20.09
CA LYS A 471 26.29 5.34 -20.31
C LYS A 471 25.03 4.69 -19.71
N TRP A 472 24.74 4.96 -18.44
CA TRP A 472 23.55 4.44 -17.76
C TRP A 472 22.26 5.04 -18.30
N ILE A 473 22.25 6.34 -18.60
CA ILE A 473 21.10 7.00 -19.25
C ILE A 473 20.80 6.36 -20.61
N SER A 474 21.83 6.04 -21.40
CA SER A 474 21.67 5.36 -22.69
C SER A 474 21.10 3.95 -22.52
N PHE A 475 21.53 3.20 -21.50
CA PHE A 475 20.93 1.92 -21.15
C PHE A 475 19.45 2.07 -20.75
N PHE A 476 19.13 2.96 -19.80
CA PHE A 476 17.75 3.20 -19.36
C PHE A 476 16.84 3.67 -20.50
N ARG A 477 17.39 4.42 -21.46
CA ARG A 477 16.67 4.78 -22.67
C ARG A 477 16.23 3.56 -23.45
N LYS A 478 17.12 2.60 -23.71
CA LYS A 478 16.77 1.35 -24.40
C LYS A 478 15.72 0.53 -23.63
N VAL A 479 15.80 0.54 -22.30
CA VAL A 479 14.80 -0.14 -21.45
C VAL A 479 13.42 0.52 -21.56
N LEU A 480 13.35 1.85 -21.51
CA LEU A 480 12.08 2.58 -21.59
C LEU A 480 11.48 2.59 -23.00
N GLU A 481 12.33 2.68 -24.03
CA GLU A 481 11.97 2.63 -25.45
C GLU A 481 11.83 1.17 -25.94
N VAL A 482 11.11 0.34 -25.18
CA VAL A 482 10.92 -1.06 -25.52
C VAL A 482 10.00 -1.23 -26.75
N PRO A 483 10.39 -2.07 -27.74
CA PRO A 483 9.53 -2.44 -28.85
C PRO A 483 8.46 -3.43 -28.40
N VAL A 484 7.19 -3.09 -28.60
CA VAL A 484 6.06 -3.86 -28.09
C VAL A 484 5.02 -4.16 -29.17
N LYS A 485 4.31 -5.27 -29.00
CA LYS A 485 3.14 -5.66 -29.80
C LYS A 485 2.08 -6.28 -28.91
N PHE A 486 0.81 -6.16 -29.26
CA PHE A 486 -0.27 -6.78 -28.47
C PHE A 486 -0.50 -8.23 -28.90
N ALA A 487 -0.66 -9.13 -27.92
CA ALA A 487 -0.94 -10.53 -28.20
C ALA A 487 -2.27 -10.74 -28.95
N GLU A 488 -3.21 -9.81 -28.80
CA GLU A 488 -4.55 -9.85 -29.40
C GLU A 488 -4.58 -9.52 -30.89
N ASP A 489 -3.54 -8.86 -31.41
CA ASP A 489 -3.46 -8.43 -32.81
C ASP A 489 -2.95 -9.54 -33.73
N GLY A 490 -2.59 -10.70 -33.17
CA GLY A 490 -2.12 -11.86 -33.92
C GLY A 490 -0.65 -11.78 -34.35
N PRO A 491 -0.19 -12.74 -35.18
CA PRO A 491 1.23 -12.87 -35.57
C PRO A 491 1.74 -11.71 -36.45
N ASP A 492 0.86 -11.06 -37.21
CA ASP A 492 1.19 -9.94 -38.12
C ASP A 492 1.08 -8.56 -37.45
N ALA A 493 0.99 -8.50 -36.12
CA ALA A 493 0.84 -7.26 -35.37
C ALA A 493 2.04 -6.33 -35.58
N THR A 494 1.76 -5.04 -35.84
CA THR A 494 2.80 -4.02 -36.01
C THR A 494 3.53 -3.77 -34.69
N VAL A 495 4.85 -3.95 -34.70
CA VAL A 495 5.70 -3.60 -33.56
C VAL A 495 5.82 -2.08 -33.46
N ARG A 496 5.49 -1.54 -32.29
CA ARG A 496 5.60 -0.10 -31.99
C ARG A 496 6.54 0.10 -30.81
N VAL A 497 7.38 1.12 -30.88
CA VAL A 497 8.35 1.46 -29.83
C VAL A 497 7.74 2.50 -28.89
N ARG A 498 7.85 2.27 -27.58
CA ARG A 498 7.44 3.25 -26.56
C ARG A 498 8.29 4.52 -26.64
N LYS A 499 7.70 5.70 -26.43
CA LYS A 499 8.39 6.98 -26.64
C LYS A 499 8.12 8.01 -25.55
#